data_AF-A0A8T8C5Q9-F1
#
_entry.id   AF-A0A8T8C5Q9-F1
#
_cell.length_a   1.000
_cell.length_b   1.000
_cell.length_c   1.000
_cell.angle_alpha   90.00
_cell.angle_beta   90.00
_cell.angle_gamma   90.00
#
_symmetry.space_group_name_H-M   'P 1'
#
loop_
_entity.id
_entity.type
_entity.pdbx_description
1 polymer ?
#
loop_
_entity_poly.entity_id
_entity_poly.type
_entity_poly.pdbx_seq_one_letter_code
_entity_poly.pdbx_strand_id
1 'polypeptide(L)'
;MVLAECIAKAYKNEPKAAQDAGSSASALLDWTYYDMEQDPRAGRPLIDRFLARDYHNPLVESEVKGVRFDLLKCLDLYHSKELDSQVKKLVIKPDHTYRQDNPPKTN
;
A
#
# COMPACT_ATOMS: atom_id res chain seq x y z
N MET A 1 3.01 4.36 0.13
CA MET A 1 3.80 3.12 0.01
C MET A 1 2.91 1.87 0.06
N VAL A 2 2.30 1.53 1.20
CA VAL A 2 1.57 0.25 1.39
C VAL A 2 0.48 -0.05 0.34
N LEU A 3 -0.29 0.96 -0.10
CA LEU A 3 -1.29 0.77 -1.17
C LEU A 3 -0.63 0.27 -2.48
N ALA A 4 0.47 0.89 -2.89
CA ALA A 4 1.20 0.51 -4.10
C ALA A 4 1.82 -0.90 -3.97
N GLU A 5 2.34 -1.26 -2.79
CA GLU A 5 2.82 -2.62 -2.53
C GLU A 5 1.69 -3.66 -2.59
N CYS A 6 0.51 -3.33 -2.06
CA CYS A 6 -0.66 -4.20 -2.13
C CYS A 6 -1.07 -4.47 -3.58
N ILE A 7 -1.16 -3.42 -4.39
CA ILE A 7 -1.49 -3.51 -5.83
C ILE A 7 -0.41 -4.35 -6.55
N ALA A 8 0.87 -4.10 -6.29
CA ALA A 8 1.95 -4.88 -6.90
C ALA A 8 1.84 -6.37 -6.59
N LYS A 9 1.48 -6.72 -5.34
CA LYS A 9 1.30 -8.12 -4.91
C LYS A 9 0.03 -8.76 -5.48
N ALA A 10 -1.08 -8.03 -5.49
CA ALA A 10 -2.37 -8.47 -6.05
C ALA A 10 -2.26 -8.81 -7.54
N TYR A 11 -1.53 -7.99 -8.28
CA TYR A 11 -1.39 -8.07 -9.73
C TYR A 11 -0.08 -8.74 -10.16
N LYS A 12 0.51 -9.60 -9.32
CA LYS A 12 1.80 -10.26 -9.60
C LYS A 12 1.83 -11.07 -10.89
N ASN A 13 0.67 -11.49 -11.40
CA ASN A 13 0.54 -12.26 -12.64
C ASN A 13 0.32 -11.35 -13.87
N GLU A 14 0.25 -10.03 -13.66
CA GLU A 14 0.14 -8.98 -14.67
C GLU A 14 1.41 -8.11 -14.64
N PRO A 15 2.51 -8.53 -15.28
CA PRO A 15 3.86 -8.01 -15.00
C PRO A 15 4.01 -6.50 -15.13
N LYS A 16 3.31 -5.88 -16.11
CA LYS A 16 3.34 -4.43 -16.30
C LYS A 16 2.72 -3.68 -15.12
N ALA A 17 1.58 -4.16 -14.61
CA ALA A 17 0.90 -3.54 -13.47
C ALA A 17 1.69 -3.77 -12.18
N ALA A 18 2.20 -5.00 -11.98
CA ALA A 18 3.04 -5.31 -10.84
C ALA A 18 4.32 -4.45 -10.80
N GLN A 19 4.99 -4.30 -11.95
CA GLN A 19 6.21 -3.51 -12.06
C GLN A 19 5.94 -2.03 -11.82
N ASP A 20 4.91 -1.46 -12.44
CA ASP A 20 4.55 -0.04 -12.27
C ASP A 20 4.22 0.31 -10.80
N ALA A 21 3.36 -0.51 -10.18
CA ALA A 21 3.01 -0.34 -8.78
C ALA A 21 4.20 -0.60 -7.83
N GLY A 22 5.03 -1.59 -8.14
CA GLY A 22 6.24 -1.90 -7.39
C GLY A 22 7.27 -0.77 -7.44
N SER A 23 7.52 -0.21 -8.62
CA SER A 23 8.37 0.96 -8.79
C SER A 23 7.83 2.18 -8.05
N SER A 24 6.51 2.40 -8.08
CA SER A 24 5.86 3.46 -7.29
C SER A 24 6.03 3.26 -5.78
N ALA A 25 5.96 2.02 -5.29
CA ALA A 25 6.19 1.71 -3.88
C ALA A 25 7.63 2.03 -3.46
N SER A 26 8.62 1.58 -4.25
CA SER A 26 10.04 1.88 -4.01
C SER A 26 10.32 3.38 -4.04
N ALA A 27 9.77 4.10 -5.01
CA ALA A 27 9.92 5.55 -5.07
C ALA A 27 9.32 6.24 -3.84
N LEU A 28 8.19 5.77 -3.31
CA LEU A 28 7.60 6.35 -2.09
C LEU A 28 8.42 6.05 -0.83
N LEU A 29 9.10 4.91 -0.78
CA LEU A 29 9.95 4.52 0.35
C LEU A 29 11.03 5.59 0.61
N ASP A 30 11.66 6.08 -0.45
CA ASP A 30 12.71 7.11 -0.40
C ASP A 30 12.24 8.47 0.15
N TRP A 31 10.94 8.74 0.08
CA TRP A 31 10.34 10.02 0.51
C TRP A 31 9.68 9.93 1.88
N THR A 32 9.53 8.73 2.44
CA THR A 32 8.89 8.52 3.74
C THR A 32 9.92 8.49 4.86
N TYR A 33 9.66 9.24 5.95
CA TYR A 33 10.36 9.08 7.22
C TYR A 33 9.86 7.84 7.97
N TYR A 34 9.90 6.70 7.28
CA TYR A 34 9.52 5.40 7.81
C TYR A 34 10.74 4.78 8.47
N ASP A 35 10.59 4.30 9.71
CA ASP A 35 11.65 3.60 10.43
C ASP A 35 11.81 2.18 9.85
N MET A 36 12.62 2.09 8.79
CA MET A 36 12.96 0.81 8.15
C MET A 36 13.88 -0.07 9.01
N GLU A 37 14.54 0.49 10.02
CA GLU A 37 15.38 -0.28 10.96
C GLU A 37 14.49 -1.06 11.95
N GLN A 38 13.35 -0.50 12.34
CA GLN A 38 12.39 -1.18 13.21
C GLN A 38 11.66 -2.34 12.53
N ASP A 39 11.15 -2.13 11.30
CA ASP A 39 10.57 -3.21 10.51
C ASP A 39 10.52 -2.87 9.00
N PRO A 40 11.48 -3.34 8.18
CA PRO A 40 11.50 -3.08 6.74
C PRO A 40 10.38 -3.81 5.99
N ARG A 41 9.54 -4.61 6.67
CA ARG A 41 8.46 -5.42 6.09
C ARG A 41 7.13 -5.24 6.80
N ALA A 42 6.97 -4.25 7.67
CA ALA A 42 5.80 -4.14 8.54
C ALA A 42 4.46 -4.11 7.78
N GLY A 43 4.44 -3.56 6.57
CA GLY A 43 3.24 -3.56 5.72
C GLY A 43 2.86 -4.94 5.17
N ARG A 44 3.81 -5.86 4.97
CA ARG A 44 3.58 -7.13 4.24
C ARG A 44 2.59 -8.07 4.93
N PRO A 45 2.65 -8.30 6.27
CA PRO A 45 1.65 -9.11 6.94
C PRO A 45 0.22 -8.56 6.83
N LEU A 46 0.04 -7.23 6.81
CA LEU A 46 -1.27 -6.61 6.62
C LEU A 46 -1.76 -6.78 5.18
N ILE A 47 -0.89 -6.55 4.19
CA ILE A 47 -1.20 -6.79 2.78
C ILE A 47 -1.71 -8.23 2.59
N ASP A 48 -0.99 -9.21 3.11
CA ASP A 48 -1.30 -10.63 2.93
C ASP A 48 -2.65 -10.98 3.54
N ARG A 49 -2.94 -10.43 4.72
CA ARG A 49 -4.22 -10.62 5.41
C ARG A 49 -5.39 -10.03 4.62
N PHE A 50 -5.25 -8.83 4.07
CA PHE A 50 -6.32 -8.19 3.30
C PHE A 50 -6.56 -8.88 1.96
N LEU A 51 -5.49 -9.27 1.25
CA LEU A 51 -5.61 -9.99 -0.03
C LEU A 51 -6.24 -11.38 0.14
N ALA A 52 -5.99 -12.05 1.27
CA ALA A 52 -6.57 -13.35 1.61
C ALA A 52 -8.07 -13.29 2.00
N ARG A 53 -8.66 -12.10 2.20
CA ARG A 53 -10.08 -12.00 2.54
C ARG A 53 -10.95 -12.54 1.40
N ASP A 54 -12.01 -13.26 1.76
CA ASP A 54 -12.99 -13.74 0.81
C ASP A 54 -13.97 -12.62 0.47
N TYR A 55 -13.83 -12.06 -0.74
CA TYR A 55 -14.71 -11.02 -1.26
C TYR A 55 -15.47 -11.64 -2.41
N HIS A 56 -16.78 -11.74 -2.25
CA HIS A 56 -17.67 -12.31 -3.24
C HIS A 56 -18.93 -11.46 -3.33
N ASN A 57 -19.41 -11.26 -4.55
CA ASN A 57 -20.70 -10.64 -4.80
C ASN A 57 -21.48 -11.55 -5.76
N PRO A 58 -22.53 -12.26 -5.27
CA PRO A 58 -23.30 -13.20 -6.08
C PRO A 58 -23.92 -12.59 -7.34
N LEU A 59 -24.19 -11.28 -7.32
CA LEU A 59 -24.79 -10.57 -8.45
C LEU A 59 -23.75 -10.32 -9.56
N VAL A 60 -22.55 -9.87 -9.18
CA VAL A 60 -21.49 -9.52 -10.14
C VAL A 60 -20.96 -10.74 -10.88
N GLU A 61 -20.92 -11.92 -10.25
CA GLU A 61 -20.44 -13.13 -10.94
C GLU A 61 -21.34 -13.56 -12.10
N SER A 62 -22.63 -13.19 -12.07
CA SER A 62 -23.55 -13.43 -13.17
C SER A 62 -23.29 -12.52 -14.38
N GLU A 63 -22.66 -11.36 -14.14
CA GLU A 63 -22.34 -10.36 -15.17
C GLU A 63 -20.90 -10.49 -15.67
N VAL A 64 -19.94 -10.76 -14.77
CA VAL A 64 -18.50 -10.84 -15.05
C VAL A 64 -17.92 -12.10 -14.40
N LYS A 65 -17.72 -13.13 -15.23
CA LYS A 65 -17.14 -14.39 -14.77
C LYS A 65 -15.69 -14.20 -14.32
N GLY A 66 -15.37 -14.66 -13.11
CA GLY A 66 -14.01 -14.62 -12.57
C GLY A 66 -13.54 -13.21 -12.17
N VAL A 67 -14.48 -12.29 -11.88
CA VAL A 67 -14.15 -10.99 -11.30
C VAL A 67 -13.32 -11.18 -10.04
N ARG A 68 -12.24 -10.39 -9.91
CA ARG A 68 -11.44 -10.32 -8.69
C ARG A 68 -11.68 -8.99 -8.01
N PHE A 69 -11.72 -9.00 -6.69
CA PHE A 69 -11.87 -7.80 -5.86
C PHE A 69 -10.53 -7.31 -5.29
N ASP A 70 -9.41 -7.67 -5.92
CA ASP A 70 -8.07 -7.42 -5.37
C ASP A 70 -7.78 -5.93 -5.17
N LEU A 71 -8.17 -5.06 -6.12
CA LEU A 71 -8.03 -3.60 -5.95
C LEU A 71 -8.87 -3.07 -4.79
N LEU A 72 -10.12 -3.54 -4.64
CA LEU A 72 -10.99 -3.15 -3.53
C LEU A 72 -10.39 -3.56 -2.19
N LYS A 73 -9.84 -4.77 -2.07
CA LYS A 73 -9.14 -5.22 -0.86
C LYS A 73 -7.94 -4.32 -0.52
N CYS A 74 -7.22 -3.82 -1.53
CA CYS A 74 -6.13 -2.87 -1.33
C CYS A 74 -6.61 -1.48 -0.89
N LEU A 75 -7.76 -1.01 -1.38
CA LEU A 75 -8.40 0.22 -0.91
C LEU A 75 -8.88 0.07 0.54
N ASP A 76 -9.49 -1.06 0.88
CA ASP A 76 -9.92 -1.36 2.25
C ASP A 76 -8.74 -1.43 3.21
N LEU A 77 -7.60 -2.01 2.77
CA LEU A 77 -6.35 -1.97 3.53
C LEU A 77 -5.88 -0.53 3.75
N TYR A 78 -5.87 0.29 2.70
CA TYR A 78 -5.39 1.66 2.75
C TYR A 78 -6.20 2.53 3.74
N HIS A 79 -7.50 2.25 3.87
CA HIS A 79 -8.40 2.93 4.80
C HIS A 79 -8.57 2.21 6.15
N SER A 80 -7.80 1.15 6.41
CA SER A 80 -7.95 0.33 7.61
C SER A 80 -7.41 1.00 8.87
N LYS A 81 -8.06 0.75 10.02
CA LYS A 81 -7.57 1.20 11.33
C LYS A 81 -6.26 0.52 11.71
N GLU A 82 -6.06 -0.70 11.23
CA GLU A 82 -4.86 -1.49 11.43
C GLU A 82 -3.65 -0.84 10.75
N LEU A 83 -3.80 -0.36 9.52
CA LEU A 83 -2.75 0.38 8.83
C LEU A 83 -2.48 1.73 9.50
N ASP A 84 -3.52 2.49 9.84
CA ASP A 84 -3.38 3.76 10.58
C ASP A 84 -2.61 3.58 11.90
N SER A 85 -2.94 2.54 12.67
CA SER A 85 -2.27 2.22 13.93
C SER A 85 -0.81 1.82 13.74
N GLN A 86 -0.48 1.16 12.62
CA GLN A 86 0.90 0.79 12.29
C GLN A 86 1.71 2.03 11.86
N VAL A 87 1.13 2.89 11.02
CA VAL A 87 1.76 4.14 10.55
C VAL A 87 2.14 5.02 11.74
N LYS A 88 1.25 5.19 12.72
CA LYS A 88 1.51 5.98 13.93
C LYS A 88 2.67 5.46 14.80
N LYS A 89 3.06 4.20 14.65
CA LYS A 89 4.19 3.60 15.39
C LYS A 89 5.51 3.72 14.62
N LEU A 90 5.45 3.66 13.29
CA LEU A 90 6.62 3.50 12.43
C LEU A 90 7.01 4.76 11.65
N VAL A 91 6.13 5.76 11.57
CA VAL A 91 6.46 7.05 10.99
C VAL A 91 7.02 7.96 12.08
N ILE A 92 8.27 8.38 11.92
CA ILE A 92 9.04 9.11 12.94
C ILE A 92 8.44 10.51 13.19
N LYS A 93 7.94 11.17 12.13
CA LYS A 93 7.31 12.50 12.18
C LYS A 93 6.02 12.52 11.33
N PRO A 94 4.90 11.98 11.84
CA PRO A 94 3.70 11.78 11.04
C PRO A 94 3.02 13.09 10.61
N ASP A 95 3.23 14.18 11.35
CA ASP A 95 2.62 15.49 11.06
C ASP A 95 3.54 16.41 10.22
N HIS A 96 4.70 15.90 9.78
CA HIS A 96 5.62 16.63 8.91
C HIS A 96 5.54 16.14 7.47
N THR A 97 5.82 17.05 6.55
CA THR A 97 5.99 16.75 5.13
C THR A 97 7.46 16.87 4.72
N TYR A 98 7.85 16.13 3.69
CA TYR A 98 9.20 16.23 3.12
C TYR A 98 9.59 17.67 2.80
N ARG A 99 8.67 18.50 2.27
CA ARG A 99 8.95 19.90 1.91
C ARG A 99 9.25 20.78 3.12
N GLN A 100 8.63 20.50 4.27
CA GLN A 100 8.92 21.23 5.51
C GLN A 100 10.30 20.87 6.05
N ASP A 101 10.69 19.60 5.94
CA ASP A 101 12.00 19.14 6.42
C ASP A 101 13.14 19.39 5.41
N ASN A 102 12.81 19.63 4.13
CA ASN A 102 13.76 19.90 3.04
C ASN A 102 13.35 21.16 2.26
N PRO A 103 13.42 22.36 2.88
CA PRO A 103 13.03 23.59 2.21
C PRO A 103 13.93 23.88 1.00
N PRO A 104 13.38 24.45 -0.09
CA PRO A 104 14.19 24.84 -1.24
C PRO A 104 15.24 25.87 -0.82
N LYS A 105 16.45 25.74 -1.36
CA LYS A 105 17.51 26.73 -1.12
C LYS A 105 17.05 28.08 -1.68
N THR A 106 16.91 29.07 -0.81
CA THR A 106 16.74 30.46 -1.22
C THR A 106 18.08 30.96 -1.76
N ASN A 107 18.11 31.28 -3.06
CA ASN A 107 19.22 31.99 -3.69
C ASN A 107 19.26 33.45 -3.25
#